data_AF-A0A5C6CJL8-F1
#
_entry.id   AF-A0A5C6CJL8-F1
#
_cell.length_a   1.000
_cell.length_b   1.000
_cell.length_c   1.000
_cell.angle_alpha   90.00
_cell.angle_beta   90.00
_cell.angle_gamma   90.00
#
_symmetry.space_group_name_H-M   'P 1'
#
loop_
_entity.id
_entity.type
_entity.pdbx_description
1 polymer ?
#
loop_
_entity_poly.entity_id
_entity_poly.type
_entity_poly.pdbx_seq_one_letter_code
_entity_poly.pdbx_strand_id
1 'polypeptide(L)'
;MRTPIYCRLAAYQLFESELASIDTSTGLFRAAFAIALHERPEASLAEAEAIIEQLAATVKNRVHSKSDEALLAHLHDVLFDVFGLHGNSDDYYNPANSYLPDVLLARRGLPITLVLVYKRVAELVGLVVHGINSPGHFMAEVESTGIESSKSMFVDPFFSGTVLTVQEAKDRIVQTAGQPIVISLDWLPRATHRQWLARMLMNLLSVFTATGQERNMLAMQELLELLEK
;
A
#
# COMPACT_ATOMS: atom_id res chain seq x y z
N MET A 1 -27.21 1.91 -9.02
CA MET A 1 -26.24 1.35 -8.06
C MET A 1 -26.74 -0.02 -7.61
N ARG A 2 -25.89 -1.04 -7.66
CA ARG A 2 -26.18 -2.37 -7.11
C ARG A 2 -26.03 -2.27 -5.60
N THR A 3 -27.00 -2.75 -4.83
CA THR A 3 -26.89 -2.82 -3.37
C THR A 3 -26.07 -4.07 -3.01
N PRO A 4 -25.00 -3.96 -2.19
CA PRO A 4 -24.27 -5.13 -1.72
C PRO A 4 -25.15 -6.00 -0.81
N ILE A 5 -24.94 -7.30 -0.85
CA ILE A 5 -25.58 -8.29 0.01
C ILE A 5 -24.75 -8.48 1.29
N TYR A 6 -23.42 -8.53 1.17
CA TYR A 6 -22.52 -8.91 2.27
C TYR A 6 -21.69 -7.73 2.76
N CYS A 7 -21.10 -6.98 1.84
CA CYS A 7 -20.30 -5.79 2.12
C CYS A 7 -21.17 -4.71 2.76
N ARG A 8 -20.58 -3.95 3.69
CA ARG A 8 -21.30 -2.83 4.32
C ARG A 8 -21.57 -1.78 3.25
N LEU A 9 -22.79 -1.23 3.23
CA LEU A 9 -23.22 -0.28 2.21
C LEU A 9 -22.26 0.92 2.09
N ALA A 10 -21.84 1.51 3.21
CA ALA A 10 -20.91 2.63 3.21
C ALA A 10 -19.53 2.27 2.62
N ALA A 11 -19.01 1.08 2.95
CA ALA A 11 -17.75 0.57 2.39
C ALA A 11 -17.86 0.38 0.88
N TYR A 12 -18.92 -0.28 0.42
CA TYR A 12 -19.16 -0.54 -1.00
C TYR A 12 -19.34 0.76 -1.80
N GLN A 13 -20.14 1.71 -1.30
CA GLN A 13 -20.39 2.99 -1.97
C GLN A 13 -19.14 3.84 -2.06
N LEU A 14 -18.35 3.94 -0.97
CA LEU A 14 -17.09 4.66 -1.01
C LEU A 14 -16.13 3.99 -2.01
N PHE A 15 -15.97 2.67 -1.94
CA PHE A 15 -15.11 1.93 -2.86
C PHE A 15 -15.49 2.20 -4.32
N GLU A 16 -16.77 2.01 -4.69
CA GLU A 16 -17.31 2.26 -6.03
C GLU A 16 -17.05 3.71 -6.50
N SER A 17 -17.25 4.70 -5.61
CA SER A 17 -17.05 6.11 -5.95
C SER A 17 -15.57 6.44 -6.24
N GLU A 18 -14.64 5.87 -5.47
CA GLU A 18 -13.22 6.15 -5.58
C GLU A 18 -12.57 5.45 -6.77
N LEU A 19 -13.23 4.43 -7.34
CA LEU A 19 -12.80 3.82 -8.61
C LEU A 19 -12.79 4.82 -9.77
N ALA A 20 -13.61 5.88 -9.73
CA ALA A 20 -13.61 6.92 -10.75
C ALA A 20 -12.32 7.77 -10.77
N SER A 21 -11.61 7.83 -9.65
CA SER A 21 -10.34 8.53 -9.48
C SER A 21 -9.18 7.58 -9.16
N ILE A 22 -9.33 6.29 -9.49
CA ILE A 22 -8.39 5.23 -9.12
C ILE A 22 -6.98 5.50 -9.62
N ASP A 23 -6.79 6.20 -10.73
CA ASP A 23 -5.47 6.51 -11.30
C ASP A 23 -4.66 7.53 -10.47
N THR A 24 -5.29 8.18 -9.49
CA THR A 24 -4.62 9.06 -8.53
C THR A 24 -4.23 8.29 -7.27
N SER A 25 -3.15 8.67 -6.58
CA SER A 25 -2.85 8.08 -5.27
C SER A 25 -3.89 8.37 -4.21
N THR A 26 -4.61 9.50 -4.32
CA THR A 26 -5.76 9.81 -3.45
C THR A 26 -6.86 8.76 -3.63
N GLY A 27 -7.28 8.53 -4.88
CA GLY A 27 -8.34 7.54 -5.18
C GLY A 27 -7.94 6.13 -4.79
N LEU A 28 -6.70 5.71 -5.08
CA LEU A 28 -6.17 4.43 -4.61
C LEU A 28 -6.22 4.31 -3.07
N PHE A 29 -5.74 5.34 -2.36
CA PHE A 29 -5.74 5.35 -0.89
C PHE A 29 -7.16 5.27 -0.32
N ARG A 30 -8.09 6.05 -0.84
CA ARG A 30 -9.49 6.06 -0.39
C ARG A 30 -10.23 4.78 -0.72
N ALA A 31 -10.00 4.20 -1.91
CA ALA A 31 -10.53 2.88 -2.25
C ALA A 31 -9.97 1.79 -1.31
N ALA A 32 -8.67 1.80 -1.02
CA ALA A 32 -8.09 0.88 -0.04
C ALA A 32 -8.65 1.10 1.38
N PHE A 33 -8.91 2.35 1.77
CA PHE A 33 -9.55 2.68 3.04
C PHE A 33 -10.99 2.13 3.09
N ALA A 34 -11.73 2.21 1.99
CA ALA A 34 -13.09 1.70 1.89
C ALA A 34 -13.17 0.19 2.13
N ILE A 35 -12.14 -0.59 1.75
CA ILE A 35 -12.05 -2.02 2.08
C ILE A 35 -12.14 -2.23 3.60
N ALA A 36 -11.43 -1.40 4.38
CA ALA A 36 -11.41 -1.49 5.84
C ALA A 36 -12.76 -1.16 6.47
N LEU A 37 -13.57 -0.28 5.87
CA LEU A 37 -14.87 0.14 6.42
C LEU A 37 -15.87 -1.01 6.57
N HIS A 38 -15.65 -2.15 5.90
CA HIS A 38 -16.45 -3.34 6.15
C HIS A 38 -16.32 -3.84 7.61
N GLU A 39 -15.11 -3.84 8.15
CA GLU A 39 -14.79 -4.31 9.49
C GLU A 39 -14.50 -3.17 10.49
N ARG A 40 -14.33 -1.94 9.99
CA ARG A 40 -14.05 -0.72 10.75
C ARG A 40 -15.07 0.37 10.40
N PRO A 41 -16.37 0.18 10.67
CA PRO A 41 -17.42 1.11 10.25
C PRO A 41 -17.27 2.52 10.83
N GLU A 42 -16.63 2.64 12.00
CA GLU A 42 -16.41 3.91 12.69
C GLU A 42 -15.10 4.61 12.27
N ALA A 43 -14.30 4.01 11.39
CA ALA A 43 -13.04 4.61 10.98
C ALA A 43 -13.27 5.89 10.16
N SER A 44 -12.56 6.95 10.51
CA SER A 44 -12.67 8.24 9.84
C SER A 44 -11.65 8.35 8.69
N LEU A 45 -12.17 8.48 7.46
CA LEU A 45 -11.31 8.75 6.31
C LEU A 45 -10.56 10.09 6.48
N ALA A 46 -11.24 11.10 7.03
CA ALA A 46 -10.64 12.41 7.26
C ALA A 46 -9.46 12.36 8.23
N GLU A 47 -9.54 11.53 9.29
CA GLU A 47 -8.42 11.35 10.21
C GLU A 47 -7.23 10.65 9.53
N ALA A 48 -7.50 9.64 8.71
CA ALA A 48 -6.45 8.95 7.95
C ALA A 48 -5.76 9.89 6.95
N GLU A 49 -6.52 10.73 6.23
CA GLU A 49 -5.96 11.74 5.33
C GLU A 49 -5.16 12.80 6.09
N ALA A 50 -5.64 13.26 7.25
CA ALA A 50 -4.93 14.23 8.09
C ALA A 50 -3.57 13.69 8.57
N ILE A 51 -3.49 12.41 8.93
CA ILE A 51 -2.20 11.76 9.30
C ILE A 51 -1.22 11.82 8.13
N ILE A 52 -1.67 11.45 6.93
CA ILE A 52 -0.86 11.47 5.70
C ILE A 52 -0.37 12.89 5.39
N GLU A 53 -1.27 13.88 5.45
CA GLU A 53 -0.94 15.29 5.20
C GLU A 53 0.05 15.83 6.23
N GLN A 54 -0.11 15.47 7.51
CA GLN A 54 0.81 15.85 8.57
C GLN A 54 2.20 15.25 8.37
N LEU A 55 2.30 13.99 7.95
CA LEU A 55 3.57 13.35 7.62
C LEU A 55 4.24 14.07 6.45
N ALA A 56 3.51 14.35 5.36
CA ALA A 56 4.04 15.07 4.21
C ALA A 56 4.47 16.51 4.55
N ALA A 57 3.70 17.22 5.38
CA ALA A 57 4.06 18.55 5.87
C ALA A 57 5.34 18.51 6.72
N THR A 58 5.50 17.48 7.56
CA THR A 58 6.71 17.28 8.36
C THR A 58 7.95 17.09 7.49
N VAL A 59 7.84 16.31 6.40
CA VAL A 59 8.91 16.16 5.41
C VAL A 59 9.23 17.51 4.75
N LYS A 60 8.22 18.21 4.22
CA LYS A 60 8.40 19.51 3.53
C LYS A 60 9.06 20.57 4.41
N ASN A 61 8.74 20.60 5.69
CA ASN A 61 9.31 21.57 6.63
C ASN A 61 10.78 21.29 6.98
N ARG A 62 11.27 20.06 6.80
CA ARG A 62 12.68 19.69 7.04
C ARG A 62 13.56 19.89 5.81
N VAL A 63 12.96 19.80 4.62
CA VAL A 63 13.67 19.79 3.34
C VAL A 63 13.95 21.22 2.87
N HIS A 64 15.24 21.58 2.80
CA HIS A 64 15.68 22.87 2.25
C HIS A 64 16.06 22.78 0.75
N SER A 65 16.50 21.60 0.29
CA SER A 65 16.84 21.29 -1.11
C SER A 65 15.68 20.59 -1.81
N LYS A 66 15.36 20.95 -3.06
CA LYS A 66 14.34 20.24 -3.85
C LYS A 66 14.88 19.02 -4.62
N SER A 67 16.07 18.53 -4.29
CA SER A 67 16.59 17.33 -4.94
C SER A 67 15.84 16.08 -4.47
N ASP A 68 15.59 15.15 -5.37
CA ASP A 68 14.87 13.89 -5.10
C ASP A 68 15.56 13.08 -4.00
N GLU A 69 16.89 13.08 -3.94
CA GLU A 69 17.66 12.39 -2.91
C GLU A 69 17.44 13.00 -1.52
N ALA A 70 17.36 14.33 -1.43
CA ALA A 70 17.11 15.01 -0.16
C ALA A 70 15.66 14.78 0.30
N LEU A 71 14.70 14.85 -0.63
CA LEU A 71 13.30 14.52 -0.36
C LEU A 71 13.16 13.07 0.12
N LEU A 72 13.82 12.13 -0.54
CA LEU A 72 13.80 10.71 -0.18
C LEU A 72 14.40 10.46 1.21
N ALA A 73 15.56 11.06 1.52
CA ALA A 73 16.20 10.91 2.83
C ALA A 73 15.31 11.45 3.96
N HIS A 74 14.70 12.63 3.79
CA HIS A 74 13.79 13.18 4.79
C HIS A 74 12.46 12.43 4.88
N LEU A 75 11.96 11.89 3.75
CA LEU A 75 10.80 11.00 3.74
C LEU A 75 11.07 9.75 4.57
N HIS A 76 12.25 9.14 4.42
CA HIS A 76 12.63 7.94 5.17
C HIS A 76 12.76 8.22 6.67
N ASP A 77 13.45 9.29 7.05
CA ASP A 77 13.56 9.72 8.45
C ASP A 77 12.17 9.97 9.07
N VAL A 78 11.27 10.65 8.36
CA VAL A 78 9.93 10.93 8.89
C VAL A 78 9.08 9.65 8.99
N LEU A 79 9.08 8.78 7.97
CA LEU A 79 8.22 7.60 7.95
C LEU A 79 8.75 6.47 8.84
N PHE A 80 10.05 6.21 8.82
CA PHE A 80 10.63 5.02 9.45
C PHE A 80 11.24 5.32 10.82
N ASP A 81 11.92 6.45 11.00
CA ASP A 81 12.55 6.78 12.28
C ASP A 81 11.62 7.55 13.23
N VAL A 82 10.89 8.55 12.72
CA VAL A 82 10.00 9.39 13.55
C VAL A 82 8.61 8.77 13.72
N PHE A 83 7.96 8.42 12.61
CA PHE A 83 6.64 7.79 12.66
C PHE A 83 6.75 6.33 13.11
N GLY A 84 7.77 5.60 12.66
CA GLY A 84 7.99 4.20 13.06
C GLY A 84 7.22 3.21 12.20
N LEU A 85 7.01 3.50 10.91
CA LEU A 85 6.34 2.62 9.96
C LEU A 85 7.18 1.33 9.76
N HIS A 86 6.63 0.14 10.01
CA HIS A 86 7.37 -1.11 9.81
C HIS A 86 6.46 -2.32 9.52
N GLY A 87 7.05 -3.43 9.07
CA GLY A 87 6.33 -4.68 8.84
C GLY A 87 5.88 -5.35 10.13
N ASN A 88 4.67 -5.92 10.14
CA ASN A 88 4.22 -6.78 11.23
C ASN A 88 4.56 -8.25 10.93
N SER A 89 5.81 -8.65 11.19
CA SER A 89 6.23 -10.05 11.02
C SER A 89 5.67 -10.99 12.09
N ASP A 90 5.42 -10.47 13.30
CA ASP A 90 5.02 -11.28 14.46
C ASP A 90 3.59 -11.81 14.34
N ASP A 91 2.72 -11.07 13.66
CA ASP A 91 1.32 -11.42 13.45
C ASP A 91 0.90 -11.11 12.00
N TYR A 92 1.66 -11.66 11.05
CA TYR A 92 1.57 -11.32 9.62
C TYR A 92 0.17 -11.53 9.03
N TYR A 93 -0.50 -12.64 9.38
CA TYR A 93 -1.80 -13.00 8.84
C TYR A 93 -3.00 -12.31 9.51
N ASN A 94 -2.75 -11.38 10.45
CA ASN A 94 -3.81 -10.58 11.03
C ASN A 94 -4.45 -9.67 9.98
N PRO A 95 -5.77 -9.74 9.75
CA PRO A 95 -6.44 -8.91 8.76
C PRO A 95 -6.29 -7.40 9.03
N ALA A 96 -6.06 -6.99 10.29
CA ALA A 96 -5.78 -5.59 10.64
C ALA A 96 -4.57 -5.01 9.90
N ASN A 97 -3.58 -5.84 9.52
CA ASN A 97 -2.43 -5.40 8.73
C ASN A 97 -2.79 -4.95 7.30
N SER A 98 -4.01 -5.27 6.84
CA SER A 98 -4.55 -4.88 5.53
C SER A 98 -5.43 -3.63 5.60
N TYR A 99 -5.81 -3.16 6.79
CA TYR A 99 -6.74 -2.05 6.97
C TYR A 99 -5.98 -0.75 7.23
N LEU A 100 -6.08 0.23 6.33
CA LEU A 100 -5.39 1.51 6.47
C LEU A 100 -5.61 2.22 7.82
N PRO A 101 -6.83 2.28 8.40
CA PRO A 101 -7.00 2.86 9.73
C PRO A 101 -6.12 2.19 10.80
N ASP A 102 -6.12 0.85 10.80
CA ASP A 102 -5.37 0.06 11.78
C ASP A 102 -3.86 0.17 11.53
N VAL A 103 -3.43 0.20 10.26
CA VAL A 103 -2.03 0.36 9.86
C VAL A 103 -1.49 1.73 10.26
N LEU A 104 -2.27 2.80 10.09
CA LEU A 104 -1.86 4.15 10.50
C LEU A 104 -1.82 4.29 12.02
N LEU A 105 -2.75 3.64 12.74
CA LEU A 105 -2.79 3.66 14.20
C LEU A 105 -1.63 2.86 14.81
N ALA A 106 -1.44 1.62 14.36
CA ALA A 106 -0.43 0.71 14.87
C ALA A 106 0.96 0.96 14.26
N ARG A 107 1.02 1.73 13.16
CA ARG A 107 2.24 2.05 12.39
C ARG A 107 2.93 0.80 11.85
N ARG A 108 2.17 -0.28 11.69
CA ARG A 108 2.63 -1.56 11.18
C ARG A 108 1.59 -2.23 10.31
N GLY A 109 2.03 -3.02 9.34
CA GLY A 109 1.13 -3.60 8.35
C GLY A 109 1.81 -4.61 7.42
N LEU A 110 1.11 -4.93 6.33
CA LEU A 110 1.62 -5.76 5.24
C LEU A 110 2.47 -4.95 4.27
N PRO A 111 3.36 -5.59 3.49
CA PRO A 111 4.16 -4.88 2.49
C PRO A 111 3.30 -4.00 1.55
N ILE A 112 2.16 -4.53 1.11
CA ILE A 112 1.24 -3.85 0.19
C ILE A 112 0.55 -2.60 0.78
N THR A 113 0.27 -2.59 2.08
CA THR A 113 -0.37 -1.44 2.76
C THR A 113 0.66 -0.40 3.17
N LEU A 114 1.84 -0.82 3.61
CA LEU A 114 2.94 0.09 3.95
C LEU A 114 3.46 0.83 2.72
N VAL A 115 3.57 0.15 1.57
CA VAL A 115 3.91 0.80 0.30
C VAL A 115 2.85 1.81 -0.12
N LEU A 116 1.58 1.58 0.20
CA LEU A 116 0.51 2.54 -0.11
C LEU A 116 0.61 3.81 0.75
N VAL A 117 0.86 3.66 2.06
CA VAL A 117 1.15 4.79 2.96
C VAL A 117 2.38 5.57 2.46
N TYR A 118 3.46 4.85 2.14
CA TYR A 118 4.69 5.42 1.60
C TYR A 118 4.44 6.22 0.31
N LYS A 119 3.78 5.62 -0.68
CA LYS A 119 3.42 6.28 -1.95
C LYS A 119 2.63 7.56 -1.71
N ARG A 120 1.63 7.51 -0.83
CA ARG A 120 0.75 8.65 -0.60
C ARG A 120 1.51 9.84 0.01
N VAL A 121 2.40 9.60 0.97
CA VAL A 121 3.23 10.67 1.55
C VAL A 121 4.29 11.15 0.55
N ALA A 122 4.95 10.23 -0.16
CA ALA A 122 5.98 10.53 -1.16
C ALA A 122 5.46 11.45 -2.29
N GLU A 123 4.28 11.15 -2.82
CA GLU A 123 3.70 11.97 -3.90
C GLU A 123 3.26 13.35 -3.43
N LEU A 124 2.81 13.49 -2.18
CA LEU A 124 2.51 14.80 -1.61
C LEU A 124 3.76 15.67 -1.50
N VAL A 125 4.95 15.08 -1.38
CA VAL A 125 6.24 15.82 -1.34
C VAL A 125 6.90 15.97 -2.71
N GLY A 126 6.28 15.46 -3.77
CA GLY A 126 6.70 15.66 -5.17
C GLY A 126 7.47 14.49 -5.79
N LEU A 127 7.62 13.36 -5.09
CA LEU A 127 8.24 12.15 -5.64
C LEU A 127 7.23 11.32 -6.43
N VAL A 128 7.68 10.61 -7.45
CA VAL A 128 6.85 9.66 -8.21
C VAL A 128 7.13 8.24 -7.73
N VAL A 129 6.09 7.55 -7.26
CA VAL A 129 6.22 6.21 -6.67
C VAL A 129 5.31 5.19 -7.35
N HIS A 130 5.89 4.09 -7.80
CA HIS A 130 5.17 2.93 -8.35
C HIS A 130 5.18 1.78 -7.35
N GLY A 131 4.09 1.02 -7.29
CA GLY A 131 4.05 -0.23 -6.51
C GLY A 131 4.62 -1.37 -7.35
N ILE A 132 5.44 -2.24 -6.76
CA ILE A 132 6.04 -3.38 -7.44
C ILE A 132 5.32 -4.66 -7.00
N ASN A 133 4.61 -5.26 -7.95
CA ASN A 133 3.73 -6.40 -7.73
C ASN A 133 4.48 -7.73 -7.86
N SER A 134 5.47 -7.96 -6.99
CA SER A 134 6.24 -9.20 -7.00
C SER A 134 5.50 -10.38 -6.34
N PRO A 135 5.75 -11.63 -6.73
CA PRO A 135 5.27 -12.79 -5.98
C PRO A 135 5.75 -12.75 -4.52
N GLY A 136 4.89 -13.13 -3.56
CA GLY A 136 5.25 -13.21 -2.13
C GLY A 136 5.42 -11.85 -1.42
N HIS A 137 5.81 -10.79 -2.13
CA HIS A 137 6.14 -9.49 -1.52
C HIS A 137 5.67 -8.28 -2.33
N PHE A 138 5.64 -7.09 -1.74
CA PHE A 138 5.27 -5.86 -2.43
C PHE A 138 6.23 -4.74 -2.01
N MET A 139 6.80 -4.03 -2.98
CA MET A 139 7.81 -2.98 -2.75
C MET A 139 7.42 -1.68 -3.45
N ALA A 140 8.11 -0.59 -3.13
CA ALA A 140 8.00 0.68 -3.85
C ALA A 140 9.16 0.81 -4.85
N GLU A 141 8.89 1.43 -5.98
CA GLU A 141 9.90 1.97 -6.90
C GLU A 141 9.74 3.49 -6.93
N VAL A 142 10.79 4.22 -6.56
CA VAL A 142 10.85 5.68 -6.67
C VAL A 142 11.52 6.03 -7.99
N GLU A 143 10.81 6.75 -8.84
CA GLU A 143 11.33 7.23 -10.13
C GLU A 143 12.17 8.49 -9.90
N SER A 144 13.41 8.49 -10.41
CA SER A 144 14.28 9.67 -10.35
C SER A 144 13.92 10.64 -11.48
N THR A 145 13.64 11.89 -11.13
CA THR A 145 13.27 12.95 -12.09
C THR A 145 14.47 13.79 -12.57
N GLY A 146 15.70 13.44 -12.14
CA GLY A 146 16.94 14.14 -12.47
C GLY A 146 17.48 13.88 -13.89
N ILE A 147 18.45 14.70 -14.32
CA ILE A 147 19.03 14.72 -15.69
C ILE A 147 19.73 13.39 -16.05
N GLU A 148 20.14 12.59 -15.08
CA GLU A 148 20.61 11.20 -15.27
C GLU A 148 19.45 10.20 -15.04
N SER A 149 18.40 10.34 -15.85
CA SER A 149 17.08 9.71 -15.78
C SER A 149 17.05 8.17 -15.98
N SER A 150 17.92 7.41 -15.32
CA SER A 150 18.04 5.96 -15.52
C SER A 150 18.13 5.11 -14.25
N LYS A 151 18.11 5.71 -13.05
CA LYS A 151 18.15 4.97 -11.78
C LYS A 151 16.82 5.08 -11.04
N SER A 152 15.99 4.06 -11.20
CA SER A 152 14.91 3.78 -10.25
C SER A 152 15.49 3.22 -8.95
N MET A 153 14.96 3.65 -7.81
CA MET A 153 15.32 3.12 -6.49
C MET A 153 14.20 2.24 -5.96
N PHE A 154 14.51 0.99 -5.61
CA PHE A 154 13.55 0.13 -4.93
C PHE A 154 13.62 0.41 -3.43
N VAL A 155 12.47 0.52 -2.79
CA VAL A 155 12.34 0.76 -1.35
C VAL A 155 11.40 -0.28 -0.78
N ASP A 156 11.77 -0.81 0.37
CA ASP A 156 10.96 -1.79 1.08
C ASP A 156 10.45 -1.24 2.43
N PRO A 157 9.26 -0.63 2.46
CA PRO A 157 8.63 -0.14 3.68
C PRO A 157 8.34 -1.21 4.73
N PHE A 158 8.25 -2.49 4.36
CA PHE A 158 8.07 -3.57 5.33
C PHE A 158 9.33 -3.78 6.16
N PHE A 159 10.50 -3.61 5.55
CA PHE A 159 11.80 -3.64 6.23
C PHE A 159 12.31 -2.22 6.46
N SER A 160 11.47 -1.39 7.07
CA SER A 160 11.81 -0.04 7.57
C SER A 160 12.45 0.88 6.54
N GLY A 161 12.01 0.78 5.28
CA GLY A 161 12.50 1.66 4.21
C GLY A 161 13.81 1.24 3.57
N THR A 162 14.27 0.00 3.77
CA THR A 162 15.52 -0.47 3.15
C THR A 162 15.53 -0.15 1.65
N VAL A 163 16.53 0.61 1.20
CA VAL A 163 16.78 0.91 -0.22
C VAL A 163 17.52 -0.26 -0.84
N LEU A 164 17.04 -0.74 -1.98
CA LEU A 164 17.52 -1.95 -2.64
C LEU A 164 17.94 -1.63 -4.07
N THR A 165 19.04 -2.24 -4.49
CA THR A 165 19.35 -2.45 -5.90
C THR A 165 18.37 -3.43 -6.53
N VAL A 166 18.34 -3.50 -7.88
CA VAL A 166 17.54 -4.49 -8.61
C VAL A 166 17.85 -5.92 -8.14
N GLN A 167 19.12 -6.24 -7.88
CA GLN A 167 19.50 -7.59 -7.45
C GLN A 167 19.02 -7.87 -6.02
N GLU A 168 19.21 -6.93 -5.10
CA GLU A 168 18.74 -7.09 -3.71
C GLU A 168 17.22 -7.17 -3.63
N ALA A 169 16.49 -6.46 -4.49
CA ALA A 169 15.04 -6.58 -4.61
C ALA A 169 14.61 -7.98 -5.07
N LYS A 170 15.32 -8.58 -6.03
CA LYS A 170 15.08 -9.98 -6.45
C LYS A 170 15.40 -10.97 -5.33
N ASP A 171 16.50 -10.76 -4.61
CA ASP A 171 16.89 -11.61 -3.49
C ASP A 171 15.85 -11.52 -2.36
N ARG A 172 15.32 -10.31 -2.08
CA ARG A 172 14.23 -10.07 -1.15
C ARG A 172 12.96 -10.85 -1.52
N ILE A 173 12.60 -10.89 -2.81
CA ILE A 173 11.46 -11.66 -3.31
C ILE A 173 11.65 -13.16 -3.04
N VAL A 174 12.84 -13.70 -3.33
CA VAL A 174 13.15 -15.11 -3.09
C VAL A 174 13.05 -15.47 -1.60
N GLN A 175 13.51 -14.59 -0.71
CA GLN A 175 13.45 -14.79 0.74
C GLN A 175 12.01 -14.79 1.29
N THR A 176 11.17 -13.90 0.77
CA THR A 176 9.79 -13.66 1.25
C THR A 176 8.75 -14.58 0.62
N ALA A 177 9.06 -15.19 -0.53
CA ALA A 177 8.19 -16.11 -1.25
C ALA A 177 7.73 -17.34 -0.46
N GLY A 178 8.54 -17.82 0.51
CA GLY A 178 8.24 -19.00 1.32
C GLY A 178 8.16 -20.33 0.54
N GLN A 179 8.28 -20.32 -0.78
CA GLN A 179 8.29 -21.49 -1.69
C GLN A 179 9.27 -21.25 -2.85
N PRO A 180 9.77 -22.30 -3.51
CA PRO A 180 10.60 -22.15 -4.70
C PRO A 180 9.82 -21.45 -5.82
N ILE A 181 10.19 -20.22 -6.16
CA ILE A 181 9.60 -19.49 -7.29
C ILE A 181 10.40 -19.77 -8.55
N VAL A 182 9.70 -20.05 -9.65
CA VAL A 182 10.32 -20.17 -10.97
C VAL A 182 10.88 -18.81 -11.38
N ILE A 183 12.18 -18.75 -11.64
CA ILE A 183 12.87 -17.54 -12.07
C ILE A 183 12.31 -17.10 -13.42
N SER A 184 11.57 -16.00 -13.40
CA SER A 184 11.06 -15.31 -14.58
C SER A 184 11.89 -14.04 -14.78
N LEU A 185 11.99 -13.60 -16.04
CA LEU A 185 12.70 -12.38 -16.42
C LEU A 185 12.03 -11.11 -15.87
N ASP A 186 10.73 -11.17 -15.54
CA ASP A 186 9.92 -10.02 -15.11
C ASP A 186 9.38 -10.18 -13.68
N TRP A 187 10.27 -10.07 -12.70
CA TRP A 187 9.93 -10.19 -11.27
C TRP A 187 9.57 -8.87 -10.59
N LEU A 188 9.76 -7.75 -11.28
CA LEU A 188 9.53 -6.41 -10.74
C LEU A 188 8.50 -5.62 -11.57
N PRO A 189 7.32 -6.19 -11.90
CA PRO A 189 6.33 -5.46 -12.67
C PRO A 189 5.70 -4.34 -11.82
N ARG A 190 5.57 -3.14 -12.41
CA ARG A 190 4.76 -2.06 -11.82
C ARG A 190 3.30 -2.50 -11.75
N ALA A 191 2.69 -2.37 -10.57
CA ALA A 191 1.29 -2.64 -10.34
C ALA A 191 0.45 -1.50 -10.93
N THR A 192 -0.60 -1.83 -11.70
CA THR A 192 -1.70 -0.88 -11.85
C THR A 192 -2.41 -0.72 -10.50
N HIS A 193 -3.06 0.43 -10.27
CA HIS A 193 -3.82 0.64 -9.04
C HIS A 193 -4.97 -0.37 -8.87
N ARG A 194 -5.56 -0.84 -9.99
CA ARG A 194 -6.53 -1.95 -9.96
C ARG A 194 -5.90 -3.27 -9.50
N GLN A 195 -4.71 -3.63 -10.00
CA GLN A 195 -3.99 -4.83 -9.55
C GLN A 195 -3.61 -4.72 -8.07
N TRP A 196 -3.28 -3.52 -7.59
CA TRP A 196 -2.96 -3.26 -6.19
C TRP A 196 -4.16 -3.54 -5.28
N LEU A 197 -5.32 -2.95 -5.57
CA LEU A 197 -6.55 -3.19 -4.82
C LEU A 197 -6.99 -4.66 -4.90
N ALA A 198 -6.91 -5.28 -6.09
CA ALA A 198 -7.23 -6.68 -6.26
C ALA A 198 -6.34 -7.58 -5.39
N ARG A 199 -5.04 -7.31 -5.31
CA ARG A 199 -4.13 -8.06 -4.44
C ARG A 199 -4.44 -7.85 -2.95
N MET A 200 -4.81 -6.64 -2.53
CA MET A 200 -5.26 -6.40 -1.15
C MET A 200 -6.51 -7.23 -0.80
N LEU A 201 -7.50 -7.26 -1.70
CA LEU A 201 -8.72 -8.05 -1.53
C LEU A 201 -8.42 -9.56 -1.52
N MET A 202 -7.53 -10.03 -2.40
CA MET A 202 -7.10 -11.44 -2.45
C MET A 202 -6.35 -11.87 -1.18
N ASN A 203 -5.51 -11.00 -0.60
CA ASN A 203 -4.87 -11.26 0.69
C ASN A 203 -5.91 -11.46 1.79
N LEU A 204 -6.91 -10.57 1.88
CA LEU A 204 -8.00 -10.68 2.85
C LEU A 204 -8.88 -11.92 2.61
N LEU A 205 -9.19 -12.23 1.35
CA LEU A 205 -9.91 -13.46 1.00
C LEU A 205 -9.18 -14.70 1.49
N SER A 206 -7.86 -14.77 1.31
CA SER A 206 -7.06 -15.90 1.79
C SER A 206 -7.15 -16.04 3.31
N VAL A 207 -7.04 -14.93 4.05
CA VAL A 207 -7.17 -14.91 5.52
C VAL A 207 -8.58 -15.34 5.96
N PHE A 208 -9.62 -14.79 5.35
CA PHE A 208 -11.01 -15.10 5.71
C PHE A 208 -11.42 -16.52 5.36
N THR A 209 -10.92 -17.05 4.23
CA THR A 209 -11.12 -18.45 3.86
C THR A 209 -10.45 -19.37 4.88
N ALA A 210 -9.20 -19.09 5.25
CA ALA A 210 -8.46 -19.89 6.22
C ALA A 210 -9.07 -19.85 7.63
N THR A 211 -9.76 -18.77 7.98
CA THR A 211 -10.38 -18.57 9.30
C THR A 211 -11.90 -18.83 9.33
N GLY A 212 -12.50 -19.26 8.22
CA GLY A 212 -13.93 -19.58 8.14
C GLY A 212 -14.87 -18.36 8.23
N GLN A 213 -14.38 -17.15 7.96
CA GLN A 213 -15.16 -15.91 8.02
C GLN A 213 -15.93 -15.68 6.72
N GLU A 214 -16.96 -16.50 6.48
CA GLU A 214 -17.70 -16.55 5.22
C GLU A 214 -18.29 -15.19 4.79
N ARG A 215 -18.91 -14.45 5.71
CA ARG A 215 -19.47 -13.12 5.40
C ARG A 215 -18.41 -12.14 4.89
N ASN A 216 -17.26 -12.11 5.56
CA ASN A 216 -16.16 -11.22 5.20
C ASN A 216 -15.53 -11.63 3.87
N MET A 217 -15.42 -12.94 3.62
CA MET A 217 -15.01 -13.46 2.32
C MET A 217 -15.96 -12.99 1.19
N LEU A 218 -17.27 -13.19 1.35
CA LEU A 218 -18.27 -12.79 0.35
C LEU A 218 -18.28 -11.26 0.14
N ALA A 219 -18.07 -10.47 1.19
CA ALA A 219 -17.93 -9.03 1.07
C ALA A 219 -16.70 -8.62 0.24
N MET A 220 -15.55 -9.28 0.41
CA MET A 220 -14.38 -9.01 -0.42
C MET A 220 -14.59 -9.42 -1.89
N GLN A 221 -15.36 -10.49 -2.15
CA GLN A 221 -15.76 -10.86 -3.51
C GLN A 221 -16.64 -9.80 -4.17
N GLU A 222 -17.60 -9.22 -3.45
CA GLU A 222 -18.42 -8.11 -3.98
C GLU A 222 -17.58 -6.88 -4.36
N LEU A 223 -16.52 -6.58 -3.60
CA LEU A 223 -15.59 -5.50 -3.93
C LEU A 223 -14.69 -5.86 -5.13
N LEU A 224 -14.27 -7.12 -5.27
CA LEU A 224 -13.54 -7.58 -6.46
C LEU A 224 -14.37 -7.45 -7.73
N GLU A 225 -15.65 -7.84 -7.69
CA GLU A 225 -16.57 -7.70 -8.83
C GLU A 225 -16.69 -6.24 -9.33
N LEU A 226 -16.43 -5.24 -8.48
CA LEU A 226 -16.38 -3.84 -8.88
C LEU A 226 -15.13 -3.48 -9.68
N LEU A 227 -14.00 -4.17 -9.44
CA LEU A 227 -12.74 -3.93 -10.16
C LEU A 227 -12.73 -4.54 -11.56
N GLU A 228 -13.59 -5.52 -11.82
CA GLU A 228 -13.73 -6.20 -13.12
C GLU A 228 -14.61 -5.43 -14.12
N LYS A 229 -15.27 -4.36 -13.66
CA LYS A 229 -16.07 -3.44 -14.48
C LYS A 229 -15.23 -2.28 -15.01
#